data_AF-A0A946MP27-F1
#
_entry.id   AF-A0A946MP27-F1
#
_cell.length_a   1.000
_cell.length_b   1.000
_cell.length_c   1.000
_cell.angle_alpha   90.00
_cell.angle_beta   90.00
_cell.angle_gamma   90.00
#
_symmetry.space_group_name_H-M   'P 1'
#
loop_
_entity.id
_entity.type
_entity.pdbx_description
1 polymer ?
#
loop_
_entity_poly.entity_id
_entity_poly.type
_entity_poly.pdbx_seq_one_letter_code
_entity_poly.pdbx_strand_id
1 'polypeptide(L)'
;MPNVKSRYEYHSLIVERQNSYMNVVLINPPPHHVLEIHDRPEYPHLGLAYIAAYLRESGIKNISVIDAKFEGVGLAVLEKRLSKQKIDVIGITAMTHEVSQAQKI
;
A
#
# COMPACT_ATOMS: atom_id res chain seq x y z
N MET A 1 14.30 13.34 41.00
CA MET A 1 14.09 11.88 40.82
C MET A 1 14.05 11.61 39.33
N PRO A 2 14.83 10.66 38.78
CA PRO A 2 14.73 10.35 37.36
C PRO A 2 13.37 9.71 37.07
N ASN A 3 12.70 10.20 36.03
CA ASN A 3 11.39 9.73 35.60
C ASN A 3 11.56 8.37 34.89
N VAL A 4 11.43 7.27 35.65
CA VAL A 4 11.55 5.91 35.11
C VAL A 4 10.21 5.51 34.49
N LYS A 5 10.15 5.47 33.15
CA LYS A 5 8.96 5.00 32.43
C LYS A 5 8.68 3.53 32.72
N SER A 6 7.41 3.14 32.70
CA SER A 6 7.01 1.76 32.92
C SER A 6 7.36 0.87 31.73
N ARG A 7 7.45 -0.46 31.95
CA ARG A 7 7.68 -1.44 30.87
C ARG A 7 6.66 -1.35 29.73
N TYR A 8 5.40 -1.01 30.06
CA TYR A 8 4.34 -0.81 29.07
C TYR A 8 4.59 0.42 28.20
N GLU A 9 4.99 1.54 28.81
CA GLU A 9 5.34 2.75 28.06
C GLU A 9 6.52 2.52 27.12
N TYR A 10 7.54 1.76 27.56
CA TYR A 10 8.65 1.39 26.67
C TYR A 10 8.21 0.52 25.50
N HIS A 11 7.32 -0.46 25.74
CA HIS A 11 6.80 -1.31 24.67
C HIS A 11 6.01 -0.50 23.64
N SER A 12 5.11 0.38 24.09
CA SER A 12 4.35 1.26 23.19
C SER A 12 5.27 2.17 22.37
N LEU A 13 6.30 2.77 22.98
CA LEU A 13 7.28 3.61 22.27
C LEU A 13 8.10 2.83 21.23
N ILE A 14 8.43 1.56 21.49
CA ILE A 14 9.14 0.71 20.53
C ILE A 14 8.23 0.38 19.36
N VAL A 15 6.97 0.01 19.60
CA VAL A 15 5.99 -0.30 18.56
C VAL A 15 5.70 0.94 17.70
N GLU A 16 5.46 2.10 18.33
CA GLU A 16 5.30 3.37 17.62
C GLU A 16 6.52 3.72 16.76
N ARG A 17 7.73 3.52 17.30
CA ARG A 17 8.96 3.71 16.52
C ARG A 17 9.03 2.74 15.35
N GLN A 18 8.76 1.45 15.54
CA GLN A 18 8.82 0.47 14.45
C GLN A 18 7.77 0.75 13.37
N ASN A 19 6.55 1.12 13.75
CA ASN A 19 5.51 1.55 12.80
C ASN A 19 5.96 2.75 11.96
N SER A 20 6.71 3.69 12.55
CA SER A 20 7.21 4.86 11.83
C SER A 20 8.24 4.55 10.73
N TYR A 21 8.90 3.38 10.77
CA TYR A 21 9.95 2.99 9.82
C TYR A 21 9.48 2.02 8.72
N MET A 22 8.28 1.45 8.84
CA MET A 22 7.73 0.54 7.82
C MET A 22 7.38 1.29 6.55
N ASN A 23 7.86 0.77 5.41
CA ASN A 23 7.57 1.25 4.07
C ASN A 23 6.52 0.34 3.44
N VAL A 24 5.30 0.87 3.33
CA VAL A 24 4.14 0.14 2.82
C VAL A 24 3.80 0.63 1.42
N VAL A 25 3.53 -0.30 0.51
CA VAL A 25 2.99 0.00 -0.83
C VAL A 25 1.65 -0.68 -1.00
N LEU A 26 0.63 0.09 -1.35
CA LEU A 26 -0.72 -0.41 -1.64
C LEU A 26 -0.99 -0.29 -3.14
N ILE A 27 -1.42 -1.37 -3.79
CA ILE A 27 -1.46 -1.49 -5.25
C ILE A 27 -2.84 -1.92 -5.74
N ASN A 28 -3.40 -1.18 -6.69
CA ASN A 28 -4.41 -1.68 -7.62
C ASN A 28 -3.68 -2.06 -8.92
N PRO A 29 -3.54 -3.36 -9.24
CA PRO A 29 -2.79 -3.85 -10.39
C PRO A 29 -3.29 -3.28 -11.72
N PRO A 30 -2.44 -3.20 -12.76
CA PRO A 30 -2.91 -2.87 -14.12
C PRO A 30 -3.97 -3.88 -14.57
N PRO A 31 -4.88 -3.55 -15.50
CA PRO A 31 -5.74 -4.54 -16.12
C PRO A 31 -4.95 -5.40 -17.13
N HIS A 32 -5.25 -6.70 -17.25
CA HIS A 32 -4.58 -7.59 -18.22
C HIS A 32 -5.02 -7.29 -19.65
N HIS A 33 -6.32 -7.00 -19.79
CA HIS A 33 -6.99 -6.54 -20.99
C HIS A 33 -8.00 -5.49 -20.55
N VAL A 34 -8.17 -4.42 -21.33
CA VAL A 34 -9.30 -3.49 -21.16
C VAL A 34 -10.41 -4.03 -22.06
N LEU A 35 -11.29 -4.83 -21.48
CA LEU A 35 -12.46 -5.40 -22.17
C LEU A 35 -13.68 -4.51 -21.96
N GLU A 36 -13.78 -3.88 -20.79
CA GLU A 36 -14.89 -3.03 -20.40
C GLU A 36 -14.41 -1.68 -19.84
N ILE A 37 -15.30 -0.69 -19.86
CA ILE A 37 -15.04 0.65 -19.28
C ILE A 37 -14.65 0.59 -17.80
N HIS A 38 -15.04 -0.48 -17.11
CA HIS A 38 -14.75 -0.69 -15.69
C HIS A 38 -13.33 -1.19 -15.42
N ASP A 39 -12.62 -1.68 -16.43
CA ASP A 39 -11.21 -2.11 -16.29
C ASP A 39 -10.25 -0.92 -16.19
N ARG A 40 -10.73 0.28 -16.55
CA ARG A 40 -10.00 1.54 -16.47
C ARG A 40 -10.91 2.66 -15.99
N PRO A 41 -11.30 2.66 -14.70
CA PRO A 41 -12.14 3.73 -14.17
C PRO A 41 -11.41 5.08 -14.25
N GLU A 42 -12.13 6.15 -14.57
CA GLU A 42 -11.63 7.53 -14.54
C GLU A 42 -11.61 8.13 -13.12
N TYR A 43 -11.67 7.27 -12.10
CA TYR A 43 -11.65 7.64 -10.69
C TYR A 43 -10.70 6.71 -9.92
N PRO A 44 -10.05 7.23 -8.86
CA PRO A 44 -9.13 6.43 -8.05
C PRO A 44 -9.87 5.40 -7.20
N HIS A 45 -9.16 4.33 -6.83
CA HIS A 45 -9.68 3.26 -5.99
C HIS A 45 -9.83 3.71 -4.53
N LEU A 46 -11.03 4.18 -4.17
CA LEU A 46 -11.35 4.72 -2.84
C LEU A 46 -10.96 3.80 -1.69
N GLY A 47 -11.11 2.48 -1.83
CA GLY A 47 -10.70 1.50 -0.81
C GLY A 47 -9.21 1.58 -0.46
N LEU A 48 -8.33 1.89 -1.42
CA LEU A 48 -6.90 2.07 -1.14
C LEU A 48 -6.65 3.35 -0.34
N ALA A 49 -7.41 4.41 -0.63
CA ALA A 49 -7.33 5.67 0.12
C ALA A 49 -7.77 5.48 1.58
N TYR A 50 -8.84 4.71 1.83
CA TYR A 50 -9.28 4.38 3.18
C TYR A 50 -8.21 3.62 3.97
N ILE A 51 -7.62 2.57 3.39
CA ILE A 51 -6.55 1.82 4.08
C ILE A 51 -5.33 2.72 4.30
N ALA A 52 -4.92 3.51 3.32
CA ALA A 52 -3.79 4.43 3.48
C ALA A 52 -4.05 5.45 4.60
N ALA A 53 -5.25 6.02 4.69
CA ALA A 53 -5.61 6.95 5.76
C ALA A 53 -5.56 6.28 7.13
N TYR A 54 -6.13 5.08 7.26
CA TYR A 54 -6.12 4.31 8.51
C TYR A 54 -4.70 3.95 8.96
N LEU A 55 -3.84 3.50 8.04
CA LEU A 55 -2.44 3.17 8.36
C LEU A 55 -1.65 4.41 8.80
N ARG A 56 -1.92 5.58 8.20
CA ARG A 56 -1.33 6.85 8.63
C ARG A 56 -1.75 7.23 10.05
N GLU A 57 -3.05 7.12 10.34
CA GLU A 57 -3.58 7.38 11.69
C GLU A 57 -2.99 6.40 12.72
N SER A 58 -2.72 5.16 12.31
CA SER A 58 -2.07 4.12 13.12
C SER A 58 -0.56 4.29 13.28
N GLY A 59 0.02 5.37 12.76
CA GLY A 59 1.42 5.74 12.96
C GLY A 59 2.39 5.29 11.87
N ILE A 60 1.93 4.65 10.79
CA ILE A 60 2.77 4.31 9.63
C ILE A 60 2.92 5.55 8.76
N LYS A 61 4.17 6.03 8.60
CA LYS A 61 4.45 7.29 7.90
C LYS A 61 4.76 7.11 6.42
N ASN A 62 5.45 6.03 6.06
CA ASN A 62 5.93 5.80 4.70
C ASN A 62 4.97 4.89 3.94
N ILE A 63 3.91 5.48 3.37
CA ILE A 63 2.90 4.75 2.60
C ILE A 63 2.84 5.31 1.19
N SER A 64 3.03 4.44 0.19
CA SER A 64 2.80 4.71 -1.22
C SER A 64 1.52 4.02 -1.68
N VAL A 65 0.74 4.68 -2.52
CA VAL A 65 -0.41 4.08 -3.21
C VAL A 65 -0.12 4.15 -4.70
N ILE A 66 -0.25 3.02 -5.39
CA ILE A 66 -0.11 2.93 -6.85
C ILE A 66 -1.41 2.36 -7.40
N ASP A 67 -2.16 3.20 -8.11
CA ASP A 67 -3.40 2.78 -8.76
C ASP A 67 -3.15 2.64 -10.26
N ALA A 68 -2.64 1.48 -10.66
CA ALA A 68 -2.17 1.29 -12.04
C ALA A 68 -3.32 1.31 -13.06
N LYS A 69 -4.55 0.97 -12.65
CA LYS A 69 -5.73 1.10 -13.52
C LYS A 69 -6.07 2.57 -13.76
N PHE A 70 -6.20 3.36 -12.69
CA PHE A 70 -6.50 4.78 -12.77
C PHE A 70 -5.38 5.56 -13.49
N GLU A 71 -4.11 5.27 -13.17
CA GLU A 71 -2.95 5.89 -13.81
C GLU A 71 -2.72 5.42 -15.25
N GLY A 72 -3.34 4.32 -15.67
CA GLY A 72 -3.17 3.73 -17.00
C GLY A 72 -1.75 3.23 -17.28
N VAL A 73 -1.04 2.73 -16.25
CA VAL A 73 0.33 2.19 -16.39
C VAL A 73 0.31 0.67 -16.42
N GLY A 74 1.17 0.05 -17.24
CA GLY A 74 1.27 -1.42 -17.36
C GLY A 74 2.23 -2.07 -16.35
N LEU A 75 2.27 -3.40 -16.35
CA LEU A 75 3.05 -4.23 -15.40
C LEU A 75 4.54 -3.85 -15.37
N ALA A 76 5.19 -3.72 -16.54
CA ALA A 76 6.61 -3.38 -16.60
C ALA A 76 6.94 -2.01 -15.97
N VAL A 77 6.02 -1.04 -16.06
CA VAL A 77 6.19 0.28 -15.43
C VAL A 77 6.00 0.16 -13.92
N LEU A 78 5.02 -0.63 -13.47
CA LEU A 78 4.79 -0.93 -12.06
C LEU A 78 6.03 -1.61 -11.44
N GLU A 79 6.56 -2.68 -12.04
CA GLU A 79 7.76 -3.39 -11.60
C GLU A 79 8.98 -2.46 -11.48
N LYS A 80 9.16 -1.57 -12.47
CA LYS A 80 10.23 -0.56 -12.45
C LYS A 80 10.06 0.46 -11.32
N ARG A 81 8.84 0.77 -10.89
CA ARG A 81 8.59 1.65 -9.74
C ARG A 81 8.85 0.92 -8.43
N LEU A 82 8.38 -0.31 -8.30
CA LEU A 82 8.58 -1.14 -7.10
C LEU A 82 10.06 -1.41 -6.84
N SER A 83 10.85 -1.72 -7.87
CA SER A 83 12.29 -1.98 -7.73
C SER A 83 13.13 -0.77 -7.28
N LYS A 84 12.57 0.45 -7.30
CA LYS A 84 13.23 1.67 -6.83
C LYS A 84 12.89 2.04 -5.39
N GLN A 85 12.00 1.28 -4.75
CA GLN A 85 11.51 1.56 -3.41
C GLN A 85 12.06 0.52 -2.44
N LYS A 86 12.39 0.95 -1.22
CA LYS A 86 12.49 0.00 -0.10
C LYS A 86 11.07 -0.33 0.34
N ILE A 87 10.71 -1.60 0.33
CA ILE A 87 9.36 -2.06 0.67
C ILE A 87 9.47 -3.12 1.74
N ASP A 88 8.75 -2.91 2.85
CA ASP A 88 8.63 -3.89 3.93
C ASP A 88 7.30 -4.66 3.82
N VAL A 89 6.25 -4.02 3.30
CA VAL A 89 4.91 -4.62 3.12
C VAL A 89 4.31 -4.19 1.78
N ILE A 90 3.75 -5.15 1.03
CA ILE A 90 2.93 -4.91 -0.15
C ILE A 90 1.49 -5.34 0.15
N GLY A 91 0.53 -4.45 -0.07
CA GLY A 91 -0.90 -4.77 -0.11
C GLY A 91 -1.40 -4.70 -1.54
N ILE A 92 -2.04 -5.76 -2.03
CA ILE A 92 -2.60 -5.81 -3.38
C ILE A 92 -4.12 -5.95 -3.27
N THR A 93 -4.85 -5.06 -3.94
CA THR A 93 -6.31 -5.21 -4.13
C THR A 93 -6.59 -5.92 -5.45
N ALA A 94 -7.64 -6.72 -5.48
CA ALA A 94 -8.11 -7.40 -6.68
C ALA A 94 -9.60 -7.71 -6.55
N MET A 95 -10.35 -7.58 -7.64
CA MET A 95 -11.66 -8.22 -7.74
C MET A 95 -11.48 -9.72 -8.00
N THR A 96 -12.51 -10.52 -7.74
CA THR A 96 -12.44 -12.00 -7.86
C THR A 96 -11.89 -12.47 -9.20
N HIS A 97 -12.25 -11.84 -10.32
CA HIS A 97 -11.78 -12.20 -11.65
C HIS A 97 -10.33 -11.75 -11.95
N GLU A 98 -9.74 -10.95 -11.07
CA GLU A 98 -8.41 -10.33 -11.23
C GLU A 98 -7.35 -11.00 -10.36
N VAL A 99 -7.75 -11.90 -9.45
CA VAL A 99 -6.84 -12.54 -8.48
C VAL A 99 -5.65 -13.24 -9.17
N SER A 100 -5.92 -14.01 -10.23
CA SER A 100 -4.87 -14.70 -11.00
C SER A 100 -3.89 -13.73 -11.66
N GLN A 101 -4.32 -12.51 -11.97
CA GLN A 101 -3.45 -11.47 -12.50
C GLN A 101 -2.67 -10.79 -11.38
N ALA A 102 -3.33 -10.45 -10.28
CA ALA A 102 -2.72 -9.80 -9.13
C ALA A 102 -1.56 -10.62 -8.55
N GLN A 103 -1.63 -11.96 -8.62
CA GLN A 103 -0.55 -12.88 -8.23
C GLN A 103 0.78 -12.65 -9.00
N LYS A 104 0.76 -11.99 -10.17
CA LYS A 104 1.97 -11.76 -10.98
C LYS A 104 2.85 -10.62 -10.46
N ILE A 105 2.39 -9.87 -9.47
CA ILE A 105 3.12 -8.80 -8.79
C ILE A 105 3.86 -9.39 -7.60
#